data_AF-A0A956PRR4-F1
#
_entry.id   AF-A0A956PRR4-F1
#
_cell.length_a   1.000
_cell.length_b   1.000
_cell.length_c   1.000
_cell.angle_alpha   90.00
_cell.angle_beta   90.00
_cell.angle_gamma   90.00
#
_symmetry.space_group_name_H-M   'P 1'
#
loop_
_entity.id
_entity.type
_entity.pdbx_description
1 polymer ?
#
loop_
_entity_poly.entity_id
_entity_poly.type
_entity_poly.pdbx_seq_one_letter_code
_entity_poly.pdbx_strand_id
1 'polypeptide(L)'
;MLLELHIQNLAIFDEVRQTLGSGLNVLTGETGAGKSLLAGALTLLLGERGDPGQIRTGEDVATIEALFDIEHRPETRALLTELGLEDDEEIVLRRVLRRGSRGSASVNGSLVPVAQLARIAESLISIVGQHSHQRLLRPSHHLALL
;
A
#
# COMPACT_ATOMS: atom_id res chain seq x y z
N MET A 1 7.00 0.53 -10.45
CA MET A 1 7.27 -0.65 -9.62
C MET A 1 7.37 -0.18 -8.17
N LEU A 2 7.08 -0.99 -7.15
CA LEU A 2 7.38 -0.61 -5.76
C LEU A 2 8.90 -0.50 -5.59
N LEU A 3 9.40 0.69 -5.28
CA LEU A 3 10.83 1.00 -5.10
C LEU A 3 11.22 0.92 -3.62
N GLU A 4 10.41 1.52 -2.75
CA GLU A 4 10.65 1.56 -1.31
C GLU A 4 9.33 1.39 -0.55
N LEU A 5 9.37 0.61 0.54
CA LEU A 5 8.33 0.52 1.54
C LEU A 5 8.90 0.95 2.89
N HIS A 6 8.30 1.99 3.46
CA HIS A 6 8.67 2.53 4.76
C HIS A 6 7.48 2.41 5.73
N ILE A 7 7.72 1.80 6.89
CA ILE A 7 6.71 1.50 7.89
C ILE A 7 7.24 1.96 9.24
N GLN A 8 6.43 2.71 9.97
CA GLN A 8 6.73 3.15 11.33
C GLN A 8 5.60 2.74 12.28
N ASN A 9 5.96 2.21 13.44
CA ASN A 9 5.08 1.93 14.57
C ASN A 9 3.90 1.01 14.25
N LEU A 10 4.10 0.00 13.39
CA LEU A 10 3.06 -0.96 13.00
C LEU A 10 3.30 -2.34 13.62
N ALA A 11 2.39 -2.78 14.47
CA ALA A 11 2.46 -4.04 15.22
C ALA A 11 3.80 -4.19 15.96
N ILE A 12 4.64 -5.13 15.54
CA ILE A 12 5.98 -5.34 16.12
C ILE A 12 7.08 -4.51 15.45
N PHE A 13 6.77 -3.77 14.40
CA PHE A 13 7.71 -2.87 13.74
C PHE A 13 7.80 -1.54 14.50
N ASP A 14 9.01 -1.21 14.93
CA ASP A 14 9.39 0.15 15.31
C ASP A 14 9.58 0.97 14.02
N GLU A 15 10.57 0.57 13.22
CA GLU A 15 10.78 1.12 11.89
C GLU A 15 11.23 -0.01 10.94
N VAL A 16 10.68 0.00 9.73
CA VAL A 16 11.12 -0.85 8.62
C VAL A 16 11.26 0.03 7.38
N ARG A 17 12.42 -0.01 6.76
CA ARG A 17 12.66 0.57 5.44
C ARG A 17 13.20 -0.52 4.51
N GLN A 18 12.42 -0.86 3.49
CA GLN A 18 12.76 -1.90 2.53
C GLN A 18 12.81 -1.32 1.13
N THR A 19 14.00 -1.27 0.54
CA THR A 19 14.18 -1.00 -0.88
C THR A 19 14.03 -2.30 -1.67
N LEU A 20 13.33 -2.27 -2.80
CA LEU A 20 13.11 -3.43 -3.67
C LEU A 20 13.78 -3.22 -5.03
N GLY A 21 14.37 -4.29 -5.56
CA GLY A 21 14.96 -4.30 -6.89
C GLY A 21 13.94 -4.67 -7.96
N SER A 22 14.30 -4.46 -9.22
CA SER A 22 13.43 -4.83 -10.35
C SER A 22 13.19 -6.33 -10.44
N GLY A 23 11.97 -6.71 -10.83
CA GLY A 23 11.60 -8.11 -11.05
C GLY A 23 11.22 -8.83 -9.76
N LEU A 24 11.86 -9.98 -9.51
CA LEU A 24 11.50 -10.86 -8.40
C LEU A 24 12.28 -10.50 -7.13
N ASN A 25 11.53 -10.12 -6.09
CA ASN A 25 12.06 -9.95 -4.74
C ASN A 25 11.56 -11.09 -3.87
N VAL A 26 12.47 -11.80 -3.20
CA VAL A 26 12.14 -12.92 -2.31
C VAL A 26 12.41 -12.51 -0.87
N LEU A 27 11.34 -12.42 -0.07
CA LEU A 27 11.44 -12.12 1.35
C LEU A 27 11.36 -13.42 2.15
N THR A 28 12.42 -13.72 2.90
CA THR A 28 12.51 -14.89 3.79
C THR A 28 12.52 -14.44 5.26
N GLY A 29 12.30 -15.38 6.18
CA GLY A 29 12.32 -15.10 7.61
C GLY A 29 11.98 -16.34 8.43
N GLU A 30 12.19 -16.26 9.74
CA GLU A 30 12.06 -17.40 10.66
C GLU A 30 10.60 -17.78 10.93
N THR A 31 9.75 -16.81 11.27
CA THR A 31 8.40 -17.09 11.81
C THR A 31 7.25 -16.66 10.89
N GLY A 32 7.53 -16.22 9.66
CA GLY A 32 6.51 -15.79 8.68
C GLY A 32 5.73 -14.52 9.05
N ALA A 33 5.71 -14.14 10.34
CA ALA A 33 5.01 -12.99 10.89
C ALA A 33 5.49 -11.67 10.26
N GLY A 34 6.80 -11.47 10.13
CA GLY A 34 7.35 -10.27 9.49
C GLY A 34 6.89 -10.10 8.04
N LYS A 35 6.91 -11.19 7.26
CA LYS A 35 6.43 -11.17 5.87
C LYS A 35 4.92 -10.86 5.78
N SER A 36 4.11 -11.47 6.65
CA SER A 36 2.67 -11.23 6.67
C SER A 36 2.34 -9.80 7.11
N LEU A 37 3.13 -9.20 8.02
CA LEU A 37 2.99 -7.80 8.42
C LEU A 37 3.35 -6.84 7.28
N LEU A 38 4.40 -7.12 6.51
CA LEU A 38 4.72 -6.35 5.31
C LEU A 38 3.59 -6.38 4.29
N ALA A 39 3.01 -7.56 4.04
CA ALA A 39 1.84 -7.69 3.17
C ALA A 39 0.63 -6.93 3.74
N GLY A 40 0.37 -7.01 5.04
CA GLY A 40 -0.69 -6.26 5.71
C GLY A 40 -0.49 -4.74 5.70
N ALA A 41 0.75 -4.25 5.68
CA ALA A 41 0.99 -2.82 5.51
C ALA A 41 0.54 -2.34 4.11
N LEU A 42 0.76 -3.15 3.08
CA LEU A 42 0.30 -2.84 1.72
C LEU A 42 -1.23 -2.89 1.60
N THR A 43 -1.94 -3.74 2.34
CA THR A 43 -3.41 -3.75 2.33
C THR A 43 -4.02 -2.48 2.93
N LEU A 44 -3.34 -1.84 3.88
CA LEU A 44 -3.75 -0.53 4.41
C LEU A 44 -3.65 0.59 3.36
N LEU A 45 -2.71 0.50 2.42
CA LEU A 45 -2.63 1.40 1.26
C LEU A 45 -3.75 1.11 0.24
N LEU A 46 -4.17 -0.15 0.11
CA LEU A 46 -5.35 -0.58 -0.67
C LEU A 46 -6.69 -0.17 -0.02
N GLY A 47 -6.66 0.67 1.01
CA GLY A 47 -7.87 1.22 1.63
C GLY A 47 -8.53 0.31 2.66
N GLU A 48 -7.87 -0.79 3.06
CA GLU A 48 -8.35 -1.60 4.19
C GLU A 48 -8.53 -0.72 5.43
N ARG A 49 -9.57 -1.03 6.21
CA ARG A 49 -9.85 -0.29 7.44
C ARG A 49 -8.73 -0.55 8.43
N GLY A 50 -7.94 0.49 8.72
CA GLY A 50 -6.93 0.41 9.77
C GLY A 50 -7.56 0.20 11.14
N ASP A 51 -7.07 -0.80 11.85
CA ASP A 51 -7.42 -1.09 13.24
C ASP A 51 -6.40 -0.39 14.16
N PRO A 52 -6.84 0.46 15.12
CA PRO A 52 -5.95 1.04 16.13
C PRO A 52 -5.12 0.01 16.91
N GLY A 53 -5.58 -1.24 17.01
CA GLY A 53 -4.82 -2.36 17.59
C GLY A 53 -3.57 -2.76 16.78
N GLN A 54 -3.49 -2.35 15.50
CA GLN A 54 -2.29 -2.53 14.68
C GLN A 54 -1.22 -1.48 14.98
N ILE A 55 -1.52 -0.41 15.71
CA ILE A 55 -0.50 0.57 16.12
C ILE A 55 0.32 -0.04 17.25
N ARG A 56 1.65 0.00 17.11
CA ARG A 56 2.62 -0.55 18.08
C ARG A 56 2.30 -0.13 19.51
N THR A 57 2.48 -1.05 20.45
CA THR A 57 2.27 -0.77 21.88
C THR A 57 3.18 0.38 22.35
N GLY A 58 2.60 1.37 23.02
CA GLY A 58 3.30 2.58 23.45
C GLY A 58 3.18 3.75 22.47
N GLU A 59 2.72 3.50 21.24
CA GLU A 59 2.63 4.51 20.18
C GLU A 59 1.18 4.93 19.92
N ASP A 60 0.99 6.17 19.47
CA ASP A 60 -0.33 6.72 19.10
C ASP A 60 -0.55 6.81 17.58
N VAL A 61 0.52 6.67 16.80
CA VAL A 61 0.51 6.84 15.35
C VAL A 61 1.33 5.73 14.69
N ALA A 62 0.80 5.18 13.60
CA ALA A 62 1.54 4.31 12.70
C ALA A 62 1.49 4.89 11.28
N THR A 63 2.61 4.80 10.54
CA THR A 63 2.72 5.34 9.18
C THR A 63 3.16 4.24 8.23
N ILE A 64 2.56 4.21 7.04
CA ILE A 64 2.95 3.35 5.93
C ILE A 64 3.14 4.27 4.72
N GLU A 65 4.32 4.20 4.11
CA GLU A 65 4.71 4.94 2.92
C GLU A 65 5.26 3.98 1.89
N ALA A 66 4.80 4.11 0.64
CA ALA A 66 5.27 3.31 -0.46
C ALA A 66 5.59 4.20 -1.66
N LEU A 67 6.83 4.15 -2.10
CA LEU A 67 7.32 4.82 -3.30
C LEU A 67 7.17 3.88 -4.49
N PHE A 68 6.50 4.33 -5.54
CA PHE A 68 6.35 3.60 -6.78
C PHE A 68 6.92 4.39 -7.95
N ASP A 69 7.66 3.73 -8.82
CA ASP A 69 7.89 4.18 -10.18
C ASP A 69 6.62 3.93 -11.03
N ILE A 70 6.16 4.95 -11.74
CA ILE A 70 4.99 4.91 -12.63
C ILE A 70 5.33 5.41 -14.04
N GLU A 71 6.61 5.55 -14.39
CA GLU A 71 7.07 6.07 -15.70
C GLU A 71 6.37 5.33 -16.85
N HIS A 72 6.33 4.00 -16.76
CA HIS A 72 5.70 3.12 -17.76
C HIS A 72 4.30 2.62 -17.34
N ARG A 73 3.54 3.43 -16.60
CA ARG A 73 2.15 3.11 -16.18
C ARG A 73 1.15 4.18 -16.63
N PRO A 74 0.81 4.24 -17.93
CA PRO A 74 -0.06 5.30 -18.46
C PRO A 74 -1.45 5.31 -17.82
N GLU A 75 -1.99 4.15 -17.42
CA GLU A 75 -3.29 4.06 -16.74
C GLU A 75 -3.27 4.72 -15.36
N THR A 76 -2.22 4.48 -14.55
CA THR A 76 -2.07 5.13 -13.25
C THR A 76 -1.88 6.63 -13.41
N ARG A 77 -1.04 7.06 -14.36
CA ARG A 77 -0.77 8.48 -14.67
C ARG A 77 -2.04 9.22 -15.11
N ALA A 78 -2.85 8.61 -15.98
CA ALA A 78 -4.15 9.14 -16.38
C ALA A 78 -5.12 9.26 -15.19
N LEU A 79 -5.13 8.28 -14.28
CA LEU A 79 -5.92 8.32 -13.06
C LEU A 79 -5.48 9.46 -12.12
N LEU A 80 -4.17 9.73 -11.98
CA LEU A 80 -3.70 10.88 -11.19
C LEU A 80 -4.20 12.20 -11.78
N THR A 81 -4.13 12.33 -13.11
CA THR A 81 -4.65 13.51 -13.82
C THR A 81 -6.17 13.67 -13.62
N GLU A 82 -6.95 12.58 -13.73
CA GLU A 82 -8.40 12.58 -13.44
C GLU A 82 -8.71 13.08 -12.03
N LEU A 83 -7.88 12.69 -11.06
CA LEU A 83 -8.03 13.05 -9.65
C LEU A 83 -7.45 14.43 -9.30
N GLY A 84 -6.84 15.14 -10.26
CA GLY A 84 -6.20 16.43 -10.06
C GLY A 84 -4.92 16.36 -9.22
N LEU A 85 -4.22 15.22 -9.26
CA LEU A 85 -2.94 14.99 -8.59
C LEU A 85 -1.79 15.18 -9.59
N GLU A 86 -0.61 15.51 -9.06
CA GLU A 86 0.61 15.66 -9.87
C GLU A 86 0.97 14.33 -10.55
N ASP A 87 1.30 14.42 -11.84
CA ASP A 87 1.73 13.31 -12.67
C ASP A 87 3.25 13.36 -12.87
N ASP A 88 3.98 12.74 -11.93
CA ASP A 88 5.43 12.55 -12.00
C ASP A 88 5.78 11.12 -12.43
N GLU A 89 7.07 10.87 -12.68
CA GLU A 89 7.58 9.51 -12.93
C GLU A 89 7.50 8.61 -11.70
N GLU A 90 7.42 9.20 -10.51
CA GLU A 90 7.30 8.51 -9.24
C GLU A 90 6.11 9.02 -8.43
N ILE A 91 5.56 8.15 -7.58
CA ILE A 91 4.45 8.46 -6.69
C ILE A 91 4.69 7.88 -5.30
N VAL A 92 4.44 8.70 -4.28
CA VAL A 92 4.43 8.29 -2.88
C VAL A 92 3.00 8.15 -2.40
N LEU A 93 2.62 6.91 -2.07
CA LEU A 93 1.37 6.61 -1.39
C LEU A 93 1.63 6.55 0.12
N ARG A 94 0.83 7.28 0.90
CA ARG A 94 0.99 7.34 2.35
C ARG A 94 -0.31 7.14 3.08
N ARG A 95 -0.27 6.30 4.12
CA ARG A 95 -1.36 6.02 5.06
C ARG A 95 -0.89 6.26 6.49
N VAL A 96 -1.69 6.98 7.27
CA VAL A 96 -1.42 7.21 8.69
C VAL A 96 -2.60 6.69 9.51
N LEU A 97 -2.32 5.81 10.46
CA LEU A 97 -3.25 5.36 11.49
C LEU A 97 -3.04 6.18 12.76
N ARG A 98 -4.11 6.45 13.50
CA ARG A 98 -4.05 7.19 14.76
C ARG A 98 -4.94 6.53 15.80
N ARG A 99 -4.50 6.50 17.06
CA ARG A 99 -5.34 6.15 18.20
C ARG A 99 -6.28 7.32 18.51
N GLY A 100 -7.54 7.00 18.80
CA GLY A 100 -8.54 7.99 19.24
C GLY A 100 -8.99 9.02 18.19
N SER A 101 -8.45 9.00 16.96
CA SER A 101 -8.82 9.94 15.90
C SER A 101 -8.81 9.27 14.53
N ARG A 102 -9.39 9.96 13.54
CA ARG A 102 -9.41 9.46 12.16
C ARG A 102 -8.00 9.53 11.57
N GLY A 103 -7.52 8.40 11.06
CA GLY A 103 -6.29 8.36 10.26
C GLY A 103 -6.41 9.16 8.95
N SER A 104 -5.27 9.44 8.32
CA SER A 104 -5.22 10.19 7.06
C SER A 104 -4.62 9.35 5.93
N ALA A 105 -4.77 9.85 4.71
CA ALA A 105 -4.17 9.32 3.50
C ALA A 105 -3.65 10.49 2.67
N SER A 106 -2.52 10.31 2.00
CA SER A 106 -1.94 11.30 1.11
C SER A 106 -1.24 10.66 -0.08
N VAL A 107 -1.17 11.41 -1.18
CA VAL A 107 -0.46 11.06 -2.41
C VAL A 107 0.44 12.24 -2.75
N ASN A 108 1.75 12.01 -2.91
CA ASN A 108 2.76 13.06 -3.13
C ASN A 108 2.61 14.24 -2.14
N GLY A 109 2.39 13.92 -0.86
CA GLY A 109 2.17 14.91 0.21
C GLY A 109 0.79 15.57 0.24
N SER A 110 0.00 15.47 -0.83
CA SER A 110 -1.37 16.01 -0.90
C SER A 110 -2.36 15.10 -0.18
N LEU A 111 -3.18 15.64 0.72
CA LEU A 111 -4.21 14.88 1.43
C LEU A 111 -5.31 14.42 0.48
N VAL A 112 -5.66 13.13 0.54
CA VAL A 112 -6.72 12.55 -0.28
C VAL A 112 -7.69 11.72 0.58
N PRO A 113 -8.96 11.56 0.16
CA PRO A 113 -9.83 10.54 0.70
C PRO A 113 -9.20 9.14 0.56
N VAL A 114 -9.42 8.28 1.56
CA VAL A 114 -8.93 6.89 1.56
C VAL A 114 -9.39 6.12 0.32
N ALA A 115 -10.59 6.43 -0.19
CA ALA A 115 -11.11 5.81 -1.41
C ALA A 115 -10.28 6.18 -2.66
N GLN A 116 -9.74 7.41 -2.75
CA GLN A 116 -8.85 7.79 -3.84
C GLN A 116 -7.49 7.12 -3.70
N LEU A 117 -6.93 7.07 -2.49
CA LEU A 117 -5.71 6.31 -2.20
C LEU A 117 -5.87 4.85 -2.65
N ALA A 118 -6.99 4.22 -2.28
CA ALA A 118 -7.29 2.84 -2.63
C ALA A 118 -7.38 2.63 -4.15
N ARG A 119 -8.11 3.50 -4.88
CA ARG A 119 -8.20 3.43 -6.36
C ARG A 119 -6.82 3.49 -7.02
N ILE A 120 -5.93 4.38 -6.55
CA ILE A 120 -4.57 4.50 -7.08
C ILE A 120 -3.76 3.26 -6.72
N ALA A 121 -3.79 2.83 -5.45
CA ALA A 121 -3.09 1.64 -4.97
C ALA A 121 -3.51 0.37 -5.70
N GLU A 122 -4.78 0.21 -6.06
CA GLU A 122 -5.29 -0.95 -6.82
C GLU A 122 -4.71 -1.05 -8.24
N SER A 123 -4.32 0.07 -8.84
CA SER A 123 -3.60 0.09 -10.14
C SER A 123 -2.12 -0.30 -10.02
N LEU A 124 -1.57 -0.28 -8.80
CA LEU A 124 -0.14 -0.47 -8.53
C LEU A 124 0.16 -1.78 -7.79
N ILE A 125 -0.78 -2.26 -6.98
CA ILE A 125 -0.60 -3.36 -6.03
C ILE A 125 -1.64 -4.45 -6.29
N SER A 126 -1.16 -5.68 -6.42
CA SER A 126 -2.00 -6.88 -6.37
C SER A 126 -1.44 -7.83 -5.32
N ILE A 127 -2.25 -8.16 -4.30
CA ILE A 127 -1.85 -9.04 -3.21
C ILE A 127 -2.54 -10.40 -3.39
N VAL A 128 -1.72 -11.45 -3.42
CA VAL A 128 -2.17 -12.84 -3.44
C VAL A 128 -1.68 -13.53 -2.16
N GLY A 129 -2.59 -14.10 -1.38
CA GLY A 129 -2.35 -14.77 -0.11
C GLY A 129 -3.34 -15.90 0.14
N GLN A 130 -3.34 -16.48 1.34
CA GLN A 130 -4.11 -17.68 1.69
C GLN A 130 -5.64 -17.53 1.63
N HIS A 131 -6.16 -16.31 1.42
CA HIS A 131 -7.59 -16.02 1.24
C HIS A 131 -7.94 -15.43 -0.15
N SER A 132 -6.99 -15.42 -1.11
CA SER A 132 -7.12 -14.73 -2.41
C SER A 132 -7.99 -15.41 -3.46
N HIS A 133 -8.70 -16.49 -3.11
CA HIS A 133 -9.57 -17.17 -4.05
C HIS A 133 -10.71 -16.29 -4.59
N GLN A 134 -11.11 -15.21 -3.90
CA GLN A 134 -12.31 -14.46 -4.30
C GLN A 134 -12.11 -13.55 -5.54
N ARG A 135 -10.89 -13.05 -5.84
CA ARG A 135 -10.67 -12.17 -7.00
C ARG A 135 -10.58 -12.96 -8.32
N LEU A 136 -9.97 -14.16 -8.27
CA LEU A 136 -9.96 -15.13 -9.38
C LEU A 136 -11.31 -15.84 -9.56
N LEU A 137 -12.25 -15.67 -8.63
CA LEU A 137 -13.63 -16.19 -8.77
C LEU A 137 -14.62 -15.12 -9.28
N ARG A 138 -14.17 -13.89 -9.54
CA ARG A 138 -15.01 -12.82 -10.10
C ARG A 138 -14.90 -12.82 -11.63
N PRO A 139 -15.96 -13.22 -12.37
CA PRO A 139 -15.91 -13.34 -13.82
C PRO A 139 -15.53 -12.03 -14.53
N SER A 140 -15.87 -10.88 -13.93
CA SER A 140 -15.54 -9.55 -14.46
C SER A 140 -14.04 -9.27 -14.56
N HIS A 141 -13.18 -10.00 -13.84
CA HIS A 141 -11.73 -9.83 -13.88
C HIS A 141 -11.03 -10.84 -14.81
N HIS A 142 -11.75 -11.82 -15.37
CA HIS A 142 -11.15 -12.85 -16.23
C HIS A 142 -10.81 -12.33 -17.62
N LEU A 143 -11.58 -11.38 -18.14
CA LEU A 143 -11.34 -10.78 -19.47
C LEU A 143 -10.03 -10.00 -19.56
N ALA A 144 -9.49 -9.50 -18.45
CA ALA A 144 -8.23 -8.76 -18.41
C ALA A 144 -6.98 -9.66 -18.29
N LEU A 145 -7.17 -10.99 -18.22
CA LEU A 145 -6.10 -11.99 -18.09
C LEU A 145 -5.87 -12.79 -19.39
N LEU A 146 -6.65 -12.51 -20.44
CA LEU A 146 -6.49 -13.06 -21.79
C LEU A 146 -5.71 -12.08 -22.66
#